data_AF-A0A6J1W148-F1
#
_entry.id   AF-A0A6J1W148-F1
#
_cell.length_a   1.000
_cell.length_b   1.000
_cell.length_c   1.000
_cell.angle_alpha   90.00
_cell.angle_beta   90.00
_cell.angle_gamma   90.00
#
_symmetry.space_group_name_H-M   'P 1'
#
loop_
_entity.id
_entity.type
_entity.pdbx_description
1 polymer ?
#
loop_
_entity_poly.entity_id
_entity_poly.type
_entity_poly.pdbx_seq_one_letter_code
_entity_poly.pdbx_strand_id
1 'polypeptide(L)'
;MNEIYKNGSNANIMPLKFTAPSMASVLEQLNIINGILFIPLSQKDLESLKAEVQRRQQLQESFRSSDQPETEEKTPEEEDRSQPTHPNTP
;
A
#
# COMPACT_ATOMS: atom_id res chain seq x y z
N MET A 1 -16.35 28.28 -28.87
CA MET A 1 -14.98 28.83 -28.65
C MET A 1 -14.91 29.22 -27.17
N ASN A 2 -13.83 28.91 -26.47
CA ASN A 2 -13.72 29.18 -25.03
C ASN A 2 -13.54 30.70 -24.78
N GLU A 3 -14.42 31.29 -23.96
CA GLU A 3 -14.50 32.74 -23.69
C GLU A 3 -13.21 33.32 -23.09
N ILE A 4 -12.43 32.50 -22.38
CA ILE A 4 -11.15 32.86 -21.76
C ILE A 4 -10.07 33.27 -22.77
N TYR A 5 -10.15 32.77 -24.01
CA TYR A 5 -9.17 33.09 -25.05
C TYR A 5 -9.52 34.38 -25.80
N LYS A 6 -10.77 34.85 -25.72
CA LYS A 6 -11.24 36.05 -26.43
C LYS A 6 -11.21 37.29 -25.55
N ASN A 7 -11.54 37.13 -24.26
CA ASN A 7 -11.71 38.26 -23.34
C ASN A 7 -10.49 38.49 -22.44
N GLY A 8 -9.49 37.61 -22.46
CA GLY A 8 -8.23 37.77 -21.74
C GLY A 8 -8.44 38.17 -20.27
N SER A 9 -7.79 39.25 -19.84
CA SER A 9 -7.89 39.84 -18.50
C SER A 9 -9.25 40.48 -18.16
N ASN A 10 -10.16 40.64 -19.13
CA ASN A 10 -11.55 41.06 -18.90
C ASN A 10 -12.52 39.87 -18.76
N ALA A 11 -12.03 38.63 -18.91
CA ALA A 11 -12.82 37.46 -18.55
C ALA A 11 -13.00 37.47 -17.03
N ASN A 12 -14.19 37.81 -16.55
CA ASN A 12 -14.54 37.72 -15.14
C ASN A 12 -14.70 36.24 -14.74
N ILE A 13 -13.57 35.57 -14.54
CA ILE A 13 -13.51 34.19 -14.08
C ILE A 13 -13.48 34.23 -12.56
N MET A 14 -14.52 33.70 -11.92
CA MET A 14 -14.51 33.52 -10.47
C MET A 14 -13.25 32.72 -10.08
N PRO A 15 -12.46 33.17 -9.08
CA PRO A 15 -11.30 32.42 -8.64
C PRO A 15 -11.68 30.98 -8.30
N LEU A 16 -10.99 30.03 -8.91
CA LEU A 16 -11.16 28.61 -8.58
C LEU A 16 -10.81 28.40 -7.10
N LYS A 17 -11.77 27.92 -6.33
CA LYS A 17 -11.55 27.57 -4.92
C LYS A 17 -11.01 26.14 -4.87
N PHE A 18 -9.70 26.01 -4.65
CA PHE A 18 -9.09 24.72 -4.35
C PHE A 18 -9.27 24.43 -2.86
N THR A 19 -10.09 23.45 -2.54
CA THR A 19 -10.16 22.90 -1.18
C THR A 19 -9.22 21.72 -1.08
N ALA A 20 -8.38 21.70 -0.04
CA ALA A 20 -7.55 20.53 0.23
C ALA A 20 -8.43 19.28 0.44
N PRO A 21 -7.96 18.10 0.02
CA PRO A 21 -8.66 16.85 0.32
C PRO A 21 -8.73 16.65 1.84
N SER A 22 -9.76 15.94 2.29
CA SER A 22 -9.85 15.58 3.70
C SER A 22 -8.85 14.47 4.03
N MET A 23 -8.41 14.40 5.28
CA MET A 23 -7.54 13.29 5.69
C MET A 23 -8.22 11.92 5.53
N ALA A 24 -9.55 11.87 5.67
CA ALA A 24 -10.32 10.65 5.44
C ALA A 24 -10.19 10.16 3.99
N SER A 25 -10.33 11.05 3.00
CA SER A 25 -10.22 10.66 1.59
C SER A 25 -8.79 10.26 1.22
N VAL A 26 -7.78 10.92 1.81
CA VAL A 26 -6.37 10.55 1.59
C VAL A 26 -6.09 9.13 2.10
N LEU A 27 -6.55 8.80 3.32
CA LEU A 27 -6.34 7.48 3.91
C LEU A 27 -7.10 6.39 3.16
N GLU A 28 -8.35 6.64 2.77
CA GLU A 28 -9.13 5.72 1.95
C GLU A 28 -8.43 5.44 0.61
N GLN A 29 -7.93 6.49 -0.05
CA GLN A 29 -7.20 6.35 -1.31
C GLN A 29 -5.90 5.56 -1.13
N LEU A 30 -5.15 5.77 -0.05
CA LEU A 30 -3.94 5.00 0.27
C LEU A 30 -4.24 3.52 0.52
N ASN A 31 -5.32 3.23 1.23
CA ASN A 31 -5.77 1.85 1.45
C ASN A 31 -6.10 1.16 0.12
N ILE A 32 -6.82 1.84 -0.78
CA ILE A 32 -7.13 1.31 -2.12
C ILE A 32 -5.84 1.03 -2.90
N ILE A 33 -4.89 1.97 -2.93
CA ILE A 33 -3.61 1.81 -3.65
C ILE A 33 -2.81 0.64 -3.08
N ASN A 34 -2.76 0.49 -1.76
CA ASN A 34 -2.05 -0.59 -1.09
C ASN A 34 -2.80 -1.92 -1.11
N GLY A 35 -4.00 -1.98 -1.71
CA GLY A 35 -4.82 -3.18 -1.77
C GLY A 35 -5.43 -3.61 -0.42
N ILE A 36 -5.53 -2.69 0.53
CA ILE A 36 -6.16 -2.91 1.83
C ILE A 36 -7.65 -2.59 1.69
N LEU A 37 -8.47 -3.64 1.58
CA LEU A 37 -9.92 -3.52 1.39
C LEU A 37 -10.67 -4.14 2.57
N PHE A 38 -11.67 -3.41 3.08
CA PHE A 38 -12.61 -3.94 4.05
C PHE A 38 -13.74 -4.68 3.32
N ILE A 39 -13.72 -6.02 3.37
CA ILE A 39 -14.76 -6.87 2.82
C ILE A 39 -15.57 -7.45 4.00
N PRO A 40 -16.86 -7.11 4.16
CA PRO A 40 -17.70 -7.73 5.17
C PRO A 40 -17.96 -9.20 4.77
N LEU A 41 -17.64 -10.13 5.67
CA LEU A 41 -17.86 -11.56 5.46
C LEU A 41 -19.00 -12.06 6.33
N SER A 42 -19.83 -12.94 5.79
CA SER A 42 -20.72 -13.77 6.60
C SER A 42 -19.93 -14.90 7.29
N GLN A 43 -20.52 -15.55 8.30
CA GLN A 43 -19.90 -16.71 8.95
C GLN A 43 -19.61 -17.85 7.94
N LYS A 44 -20.54 -18.10 7.01
CA LYS A 44 -20.39 -19.10 5.95
C LYS A 44 -19.22 -18.77 5.01
N ASP A 45 -19.07 -17.50 4.65
CA ASP A 45 -17.98 -17.07 3.76
C ASP A 45 -16.64 -17.17 4.48
N LEU A 46 -16.60 -16.85 5.78
CA LEU A 46 -15.41 -17.00 6.61
C LEU A 46 -14.97 -18.47 6.74
N GLU A 47 -15.91 -19.39 6.95
CA GLU A 47 -15.64 -20.83 6.98
C GLU A 47 -15.10 -21.33 5.63
N SER A 48 -15.74 -20.92 4.53
CA SER A 48 -15.31 -21.29 3.17
C SER A 48 -13.90 -20.76 2.85
N LEU A 49 -13.61 -19.53 3.26
CA LEU A 49 -12.29 -18.91 3.09
C LEU A 49 -11.21 -19.67 3.88
N LYS A 50 -11.49 -20.07 5.13
CA LYS A 50 -10.56 -20.88 5.92
C LYS A 50 -10.25 -22.22 5.25
N ALA A 51 -11.28 -22.90 4.72
CA ALA A 51 -11.10 -24.16 4.01
C ALA A 51 -10.24 -23.99 2.75
N GLU A 52 -10.48 -22.93 1.96
CA GLU A 52 -9.70 -22.65 0.76
C GLU A 52 -8.24 -22.27 1.08
N VAL A 53 -7.99 -21.51 2.15
CA VAL A 53 -6.63 -21.18 2.61
C VAL A 53 -5.88 -22.44 3.03
N GLN A 54 -6.51 -23.32 3.81
CA GLN A 54 -5.89 -24.57 4.27
C GLN A 54 -5.58 -25.52 3.10
N ARG A 55 -6.47 -25.58 2.09
CA ARG A 55 -6.24 -26.34 0.86
C ARG A 55 -5.04 -25.81 0.08
N ARG A 56 -4.90 -24.49 -0.04
CA ARG A 56 -3.75 -23.86 -0.73
C ARG A 56 -2.43 -24.06 0.00
N GLN A 57 -2.43 -24.02 1.34
CA GLN A 57 -1.23 -24.33 2.13
C GLN A 57 -0.73 -25.74 1.90
N GLN A 58 -1.60 -26.75 2.00
CA GLN A 58 -1.24 -28.15 1.71
C GLN A 58 -0.70 -28.33 0.29
N LEU A 59 -1.30 -27.65 -0.70
CA LEU A 59 -0.79 -27.68 -2.07
C LEU A 59 0.61 -27.05 -2.15
N GLN A 60 0.83 -25.86 -1.58
CA GLN A 60 2.17 -25.24 -1.58
C GLN A 60 3.21 -26.08 -0.85
N GLU A 61 2.86 -26.71 0.28
CA GLU A 61 3.73 -27.65 1.00
C GLU A 61 4.06 -28.87 0.13
N SER A 62 3.09 -29.41 -0.59
CA SER A 62 3.32 -30.53 -1.51
C SER A 62 4.22 -30.17 -2.70
N PHE A 63 4.18 -28.91 -3.18
CA PHE A 63 5.06 -28.43 -4.24
C PHE A 63 6.48 -28.09 -3.73
N ARG A 64 6.62 -27.55 -2.50
CA ARG A 64 7.94 -27.32 -1.87
C ARG A 64 8.65 -28.62 -1.50
N SER A 65 7.91 -29.72 -1.36
CA SER A 65 8.47 -31.04 -1.05
C SER A 65 9.12 -31.75 -2.25
N SER A 66 8.89 -31.29 -3.49
CA SER A 66 9.46 -31.89 -4.71
C SER A 66 10.69 -31.17 -5.27
N ASP A 67 11.00 -29.95 -4.79
CA ASP A 67 12.18 -29.18 -5.22
C ASP A 67 12.86 -28.54 -3.99
N GLN A 68 13.74 -29.30 -3.34
CA GLN A 68 14.87 -28.78 -2.57
C GLN A 68 16.13 -29.56 -2.94
N PRO A 69 17.19 -28.91 -3.42
CA PRO A 69 18.47 -29.01 -2.75
C PRO A 69 18.42 -28.14 -1.48
N GLU A 70 18.84 -28.73 -0.36
CA GLU A 70 18.99 -28.07 0.94
C GLU A 70 19.77 -26.75 0.82
N THR A 71 19.26 -25.69 1.45
CA THR A 71 20.12 -24.61 1.95
C THR A 71 19.46 -24.02 3.19
N GLU A 72 19.85 -24.59 4.33
CA GLU A 72 19.81 -23.91 5.62
C GLU A 72 20.66 -22.63 5.53
N GLU A 73 20.08 -21.46 5.76
CA GLU A 73 20.70 -20.47 6.67
C GLU A 73 19.67 -19.47 7.21
N LYS A 74 19.19 -19.81 8.41
CA LYS A 74 18.87 -18.94 9.55
C LYS A 74 19.21 -17.43 9.36
N THR A 75 18.20 -16.55 9.35
CA THR A 75 18.36 -15.20 9.93
C THR A 75 18.24 -15.31 11.45
N PRO A 76 19.13 -14.68 12.22
CA PRO A 76 18.82 -13.34 12.74
C PRO A 76 20.09 -12.45 12.70
N GLU A 77 20.08 -11.12 12.65
CA GLU A 77 19.71 -10.21 13.73
C GLU A 77 19.75 -8.76 13.21
N GLU A 78 18.88 -7.95 13.78
CA GLU A 78 18.79 -6.50 13.71
C GLU A 78 19.94 -5.88 14.52
N GLU A 79 20.93 -5.25 13.86
CA GLU A 79 21.93 -4.42 14.53
C GLU A 79 21.83 -2.98 14.03
N ASP A 80 21.01 -2.23 14.77
CA ASP A 80 21.18 -0.82 15.14
C ASP A 80 22.50 -0.18 14.66
N ARG A 81 22.44 0.48 13.49
CA ARG A 81 23.40 1.55 13.16
C ARG A 81 22.76 2.91 13.40
N SER A 82 22.52 3.18 14.67
CA SER A 82 22.60 4.52 15.24
C SER A 82 23.82 5.26 14.67
N GLN A 83 23.60 6.33 13.90
CA GLN A 83 24.62 7.37 13.68
C GLN A 83 24.93 8.01 15.05
N PRO A 84 26.19 8.35 15.37
CA PRO A 84 26.72 9.66 14.97
C PRO A 84 28.26 9.73 14.88
N THR A 85 28.82 10.36 13.84
CA THR A 85 30.15 10.99 13.98
C THR A 85 30.23 12.26 13.16
N HIS A 86 30.11 13.41 13.83
CA HIS A 86 30.70 14.65 13.38
C HIS A 86 32.18 14.65 13.76
N PRO A 87 33.12 14.85 12.82
CA PRO A 87 34.44 15.36 13.15
C PRO A 87 34.44 16.89 12.98
N ASN A 88 34.52 17.55 14.12
CA ASN A 88 34.85 18.96 14.24
C ASN A 88 36.24 19.22 13.61
N THR A 89 36.39 20.26 12.79
CA THR A 89 37.72 20.70 12.29
C THR A 89 37.73 22.25 12.33
N PRO A 90 38.88 22.87 12.67
CA PRO A 90 38.97 24.14 13.41
C PRO A 90 38.67 25.40 12.60
#